data_AF-A0A820QWM6-F1
#
_entry.id   AF-A0A820QWM6-F1
#
_cell.length_a   1.000
_cell.length_b   1.000
_cell.length_c   1.000
_cell.angle_alpha   90.00
_cell.angle_beta   90.00
_cell.angle_gamma   90.00
#
_symmetry.space_group_name_H-M   'P 1'
#
loop_
_entity.id
_entity.type
_entity.pdbx_description
1 polymer ?
#
loop_
_entity_poly.entity_id
_entity_poly.type
_entity_poly.pdbx_seq_one_letter_code
_entity_poly.pdbx_strand_id
1 'polypeptide(L)'
;MSNQASARISASSCAEWSWLSDSNSSVASQSIEWSRYSDVENRIIEEAFRARLPIATLDDVYIDFENDIQVSNNDINDQKPIQRQIRRRTDTHLREERFAMNPIPAKNPFSGLQGWTPDFIVHAKKELRLKKDKLPSNESRIVSMLVDRASQGIIEEGKLAGKTREAEWIEKNMEVLRSSLHNGKFFIQKNQRNNEINWQ
;
A
#
# COMPACT_ATOMS: atom_id res chain seq x y z
N MET A 1 -25.04 33.93 21.60
CA MET A 1 -25.33 32.99 20.50
C MET A 1 -24.02 32.66 19.80
N SER A 2 -23.38 31.54 20.16
CA SER A 2 -22.20 31.05 19.45
C SER A 2 -22.27 29.52 19.41
N ASN A 3 -22.80 28.99 18.30
CA ASN A 3 -22.77 27.58 17.99
C ASN A 3 -21.40 27.26 17.36
N GLN A 4 -20.48 26.72 18.15
CA GLN A 4 -19.31 26.03 17.59
C GLN A 4 -19.76 24.65 17.12
N ALA A 5 -19.96 24.51 15.81
CA ALA A 5 -20.11 23.23 15.15
C ALA A 5 -18.76 22.51 15.15
N SER A 6 -18.53 21.65 16.13
CA SER A 6 -17.41 20.71 16.13
C SER A 6 -17.65 19.69 15.01
N ALA A 7 -16.99 19.89 13.87
CA ALA A 7 -16.89 18.90 12.82
C ALA A 7 -16.15 17.68 13.38
N ARG A 8 -16.90 16.62 13.71
CA ARG A 8 -16.33 15.32 14.07
C ARG A 8 -15.62 14.78 12.83
N ILE A 9 -14.29 14.94 12.79
CA ILE A 9 -13.43 14.11 11.95
C ILE A 9 -13.64 12.69 12.48
N SER A 10 -14.47 11.90 11.79
CA SER A 10 -14.62 10.48 12.07
C SER A 10 -13.28 9.83 11.80
N ALA A 11 -12.48 9.63 12.85
CA ALA A 11 -11.22 8.91 12.78
C ALA A 11 -11.55 7.50 12.26
N SER A 12 -11.20 7.22 11.00
CA SER A 12 -11.40 5.89 10.42
C SER A 12 -10.57 4.89 11.22
N SER A 13 -11.23 4.00 11.95
CA SER A 13 -10.56 2.90 12.64
C SER A 13 -9.97 1.91 11.63
N CYS A 14 -8.77 1.41 11.89
CA CYS A 14 -8.13 0.38 11.08
C CYS A 14 -8.06 -0.92 11.88
N ALA A 15 -8.39 -2.04 11.23
CA ALA A 15 -8.16 -3.37 11.79
C ALA A 15 -6.68 -3.74 11.57
N GLU A 16 -6.05 -4.26 12.62
CA GLU A 16 -4.70 -4.78 12.63
C GLU A 16 -4.75 -6.21 13.16
N TRP A 17 -4.20 -7.13 12.38
CA TRP A 17 -4.04 -8.53 12.72
C TRP A 17 -2.61 -8.79 13.16
N SER A 18 -2.45 -9.67 14.15
CA SER A 18 -1.16 -10.08 14.67
C SER A 18 -1.20 -11.52 15.11
N TRP A 19 -0.04 -12.17 15.14
CA TRP A 19 0.15 -13.54 15.61
C TRP A 19 1.12 -13.57 16.78
N LEU A 20 0.96 -14.56 17.66
CA LEU A 20 1.81 -14.73 18.83
C LEU A 20 3.18 -15.26 18.40
N SER A 21 4.24 -14.46 18.56
CA SER A 21 5.60 -14.91 18.25
C SER A 21 6.18 -15.75 19.36
N ASP A 22 6.88 -16.83 18.97
CA ASP A 22 7.62 -17.66 19.92
C ASP A 22 8.75 -16.83 20.51
N SER A 23 8.61 -16.44 21.77
CA SER A 23 9.66 -15.78 22.51
C SER A 23 10.74 -16.80 22.82
N ASN A 24 11.73 -16.91 21.93
CA ASN A 24 12.97 -17.63 22.19
C ASN A 24 13.82 -16.83 23.20
N SER A 25 13.54 -16.97 24.50
CA SER A 25 14.40 -16.42 25.55
C SER A 25 14.29 -17.22 26.85
N SER A 26 15.34 -17.96 27.17
CA SER A 26 15.50 -18.78 28.38
C SER A 26 15.55 -17.97 29.70
N VAL A 27 14.83 -16.85 29.82
CA VAL A 27 14.84 -15.98 31.00
C VAL A 27 13.40 -15.72 31.45
N ALA A 28 13.13 -16.02 32.72
CA ALA A 28 11.83 -16.22 33.36
C ALA A 28 10.91 -14.97 33.48
N SER A 29 10.95 -14.05 32.52
CA SER A 29 10.14 -12.83 32.51
C SER A 29 9.85 -12.40 31.08
N GLN A 30 9.18 -13.24 30.30
CA GLN A 30 8.84 -12.93 28.92
C GLN A 30 7.53 -12.17 28.83
N SER A 31 7.57 -10.97 28.26
CA SER A 31 6.37 -10.32 27.71
C SER A 31 5.90 -11.11 26.49
N ILE A 32 4.62 -11.47 26.48
CA ILE A 32 3.93 -12.01 25.31
C ILE A 32 4.10 -11.01 24.16
N GLU A 33 4.86 -11.37 23.14
CA GLU A 33 5.13 -10.51 21.98
C GLU A 33 4.22 -10.92 20.81
N TRP A 34 3.49 -9.95 20.28
CA TRP A 34 2.61 -10.12 19.13
C TRP A 34 3.26 -9.50 17.90
N SER A 35 3.54 -10.34 16.91
CA SER A 35 4.10 -9.95 15.63
C SER A 35 2.98 -9.55 14.65
N ARG A 36 3.20 -8.49 13.88
CA ARG A 36 2.21 -7.98 12.92
C ARG A 36 2.36 -8.67 11.57
N TYR A 37 1.25 -8.88 10.90
CA TYR A 37 1.26 -9.20 9.46
C TYR A 37 1.70 -8.01 8.62
N SER A 38 2.15 -8.27 7.40
CA SER A 38 2.43 -7.23 6.41
C SER A 38 1.17 -6.41 6.11
N ASP A 39 1.31 -5.20 5.57
CA ASP A 39 0.15 -4.38 5.20
C ASP A 39 -0.77 -5.10 4.19
N VAL A 40 -0.20 -5.89 3.28
CA VAL A 40 -0.96 -6.64 2.26
C VAL A 40 -1.58 -7.89 2.87
N GLU A 41 -0.85 -8.66 3.65
CA GLU A 41 -1.38 -9.82 4.39
C GLU A 41 -2.55 -9.40 5.29
N ASN A 42 -2.39 -8.31 6.05
CA ASN A 42 -3.44 -7.76 6.91
C ASN A 42 -4.70 -7.39 6.10
N ARG A 43 -4.54 -6.90 4.86
CA ARG A 43 -5.67 -6.62 3.95
C ARG A 43 -6.35 -7.90 3.48
N ILE A 44 -5.58 -8.92 3.11
CA ILE A 44 -6.09 -10.22 2.69
C ILE A 44 -6.91 -10.86 3.82
N ILE A 45 -6.35 -10.90 5.04
CA ILE A 45 -7.02 -11.46 6.22
C ILE A 45 -8.31 -10.70 6.53
N GLU A 46 -8.26 -9.36 6.56
CA GLU A 46 -9.44 -8.54 6.86
C GLU A 46 -10.52 -8.64 5.77
N GLU A 47 -10.16 -8.79 4.50
CA GLU A 47 -11.11 -9.01 3.39
C GLU A 47 -11.83 -10.36 3.56
N ALA A 48 -11.09 -11.43 3.83
CA ALA A 48 -11.66 -12.75 4.08
C ALA A 48 -12.57 -12.79 5.31
N PHE A 49 -12.13 -12.16 6.41
CA PHE A 49 -12.92 -12.05 7.64
C PHE A 49 -14.23 -11.30 7.42
N ARG A 50 -14.21 -10.16 6.70
CA ARG A 50 -15.42 -9.40 6.36
C ARG A 50 -16.36 -10.17 5.44
N ALA A 51 -15.80 -10.96 4.54
CA ALA A 51 -16.55 -11.86 3.66
C ALA A 51 -17.10 -13.11 4.39
N ARG A 52 -16.81 -13.26 5.70
CA ARG A 52 -17.19 -14.42 6.53
C ARG A 52 -16.71 -15.74 5.94
N LEU A 53 -15.54 -15.72 5.30
CA LEU A 53 -14.85 -16.95 4.91
C LEU A 53 -14.30 -17.63 6.18
N PRO A 54 -14.29 -18.97 6.25
CA PRO A 54 -13.73 -19.68 7.39
C PRO A 54 -12.20 -19.57 7.45
N ILE A 55 -11.57 -19.40 6.28
CA ILE A 55 -10.11 -19.41 6.12
C ILE A 55 -9.64 -18.23 5.27
N ALA A 56 -8.48 -17.66 5.62
CA ALA A 56 -7.70 -16.78 4.76
C ALA A 56 -6.37 -17.46 4.38
N THR A 57 -6.11 -17.62 3.08
CA THR A 57 -4.86 -18.23 2.58
C THR A 57 -3.81 -17.16 2.32
N LEU A 58 -2.65 -17.27 2.95
CA LEU A 58 -1.45 -16.49 2.66
C LEU A 58 -0.43 -17.37 1.93
N ASP A 59 0.75 -16.82 1.62
CA ASP A 59 1.81 -17.56 0.91
C ASP A 59 2.37 -18.72 1.73
N ASP A 60 2.79 -18.45 2.97
CA ASP A 60 3.48 -19.41 3.83
C ASP A 60 2.58 -20.09 4.87
N VAL A 61 1.41 -19.48 5.14
CA VAL A 61 0.47 -19.91 6.18
C VAL A 61 -0.97 -19.74 5.72
N TYR A 62 -1.91 -20.32 6.44
CA TYR A 62 -3.32 -19.93 6.37
C TYR A 62 -3.85 -19.59 7.76
N ILE A 63 -4.89 -18.77 7.77
CA ILE A 63 -5.61 -18.34 8.97
C ILE A 63 -6.90 -19.12 9.08
N ASP A 64 -7.11 -19.78 10.20
CA ASP A 64 -8.39 -20.39 10.59
C ASP A 64 -9.09 -19.46 11.57
N PHE A 65 -10.19 -18.84 11.12
CA PHE A 65 -10.98 -17.90 11.92
C PHE A 65 -11.92 -18.59 12.91
N GLU A 66 -12.18 -19.89 12.78
CA GLU A 66 -13.01 -20.62 13.73
C GLU A 66 -12.24 -20.93 15.02
N ASN A 67 -10.95 -21.24 14.87
CA ASN A 67 -10.05 -21.58 15.97
C ASN A 67 -9.15 -20.42 16.41
N ASP A 68 -9.21 -19.26 15.75
CA ASP A 68 -8.34 -18.10 15.98
C ASP A 68 -6.83 -18.46 15.95
N ILE A 69 -6.42 -19.24 14.95
CA ILE A 69 -5.03 -19.67 14.75
C ILE A 69 -4.54 -19.38 13.34
N GLN A 70 -3.24 -19.18 13.20
CA GLN A 70 -2.52 -19.39 11.95
C GLN A 70 -1.89 -20.78 11.95
N VAL A 71 -1.84 -21.41 10.79
CA VAL A 71 -1.23 -22.72 10.59
C VAL A 71 -0.26 -22.65 9.42
N SER A 72 0.95 -23.18 9.61
CA SER A 72 1.95 -23.24 8.55
C SER A 72 1.51 -24.16 7.41
N ASN A 73 1.72 -23.72 6.17
CA ASN A 73 1.45 -24.54 4.99
C ASN A 73 2.40 -25.74 4.89
N ASN A 74 3.56 -25.68 5.57
CA ASN A 74 4.59 -26.72 5.56
C ASN A 74 4.48 -27.71 6.73
N ASP A 75 3.90 -27.29 7.86
CA ASP A 75 3.72 -28.12 9.05
C ASP A 75 2.41 -27.79 9.77
N ILE A 76 1.48 -28.76 9.78
CA ILE A 76 0.18 -28.59 10.43
C ILE A 76 0.28 -28.47 11.96
N ASN A 77 1.39 -28.88 12.55
CA ASN A 77 1.63 -28.76 13.98
C ASN A 77 2.21 -27.39 14.37
N ASP A 78 2.74 -26.64 13.41
CA ASP A 78 3.17 -25.25 13.63
C ASP A 78 1.95 -24.33 13.55
N GLN A 79 1.31 -24.18 14.70
CA GLN A 79 0.11 -23.37 14.89
C GLN A 79 0.40 -22.24 15.87
N LYS A 80 -0.04 -21.02 15.55
CA LYS A 80 0.12 -19.87 16.45
C LYS A 80 -1.21 -19.15 16.63
N PRO A 81 -1.56 -18.75 17.86
CA PRO A 81 -2.72 -17.90 18.11
C PRO A 81 -2.63 -16.60 17.31
N ILE A 82 -3.78 -16.14 16.83
CA ILE A 82 -3.92 -14.84 16.18
C ILE A 82 -4.88 -13.94 16.97
N GLN A 83 -4.77 -12.64 16.74
CA GLN A 83 -5.72 -11.68 17.29
C GLN A 83 -5.98 -10.54 16.31
N ARG A 84 -7.17 -9.98 16.41
CA ARG A 84 -7.61 -8.80 15.68
C ARG A 84 -7.77 -7.63 16.65
N GLN A 85 -7.11 -6.52 16.37
CA GLN A 85 -7.23 -5.28 17.13
C GLN A 85 -7.82 -4.17 16.26
N ILE A 86 -8.76 -3.40 16.80
CA ILE A 86 -9.24 -2.18 16.17
C ILE A 86 -8.46 -1.00 16.73
N ARG A 87 -7.61 -0.39 15.91
CA ARG A 87 -6.83 0.79 16.29
C ARG A 87 -7.39 2.05 15.68
N ARG A 88 -7.21 3.18 16.37
CA ARG A 88 -7.48 4.47 15.77
C ARG A 88 -6.31 4.82 14.89
N ARG A 89 -6.58 5.43 13.73
CA ARG A 89 -5.53 5.91 12.81
C ARG A 89 -4.53 6.86 13.48
N THR A 90 -4.93 7.52 14.55
CA THR A 90 -4.07 8.40 15.35
C THR A 90 -3.00 7.66 16.15
N ASP A 91 -3.16 6.36 16.34
CA ASP A 91 -2.29 5.54 17.19
C ASP A 91 -1.11 4.95 16.40
N THR A 92 -1.17 5.02 15.06
CA THR A 92 -0.09 4.57 14.18
C THR A 92 1.00 5.65 14.17
N HIS A 93 2.14 5.35 14.79
CA HIS A 93 3.30 6.21 14.72
C HIS A 93 3.73 6.28 13.26
N LEU A 94 3.53 7.44 12.64
CA LEU A 94 4.19 7.77 11.39
C LEU A 94 5.70 7.60 11.62
N ARG A 95 6.42 7.00 10.68
CA ARG A 95 7.89 6.97 10.68
C ARG A 95 8.41 8.40 10.78
N GLU A 96 8.69 8.88 11.99
CA GLU A 96 9.08 10.26 12.26
C GLU A 96 10.32 10.63 11.45
N GLU A 97 11.19 9.66 11.18
CA GLU A 97 12.37 9.81 10.34
C GLU A 97 12.06 10.20 8.88
N ARG A 98 10.86 9.91 8.36
CA ARG A 98 10.42 10.41 7.03
C ARG A 98 9.98 11.88 7.07
N PHE A 99 9.69 12.40 8.26
CA PHE A 99 9.27 13.78 8.51
C PHE A 99 10.36 14.61 9.19
N ALA A 100 11.45 13.97 9.63
CA ALA A 100 12.68 14.65 9.96
C ALA A 100 13.05 15.53 8.76
N MET A 101 13.24 16.83 9.01
CA MET A 101 13.76 17.76 8.01
C MET A 101 15.13 17.23 7.56
N ASN A 102 15.16 16.40 6.52
CA ASN A 102 16.28 16.44 5.60
C ASN A 102 16.29 17.89 5.12
N PRO A 103 17.34 18.69 5.38
CA PRO A 103 17.37 20.08 4.98
C PRO A 103 17.37 20.10 3.46
N ILE A 104 16.17 20.21 2.90
CA ILE A 104 16.00 20.41 1.48
C ILE A 104 16.40 21.87 1.25
N PRO A 105 17.51 22.16 0.55
CA PRO A 105 17.94 23.53 0.37
C PRO A 105 16.81 24.32 -0.31
N ALA A 106 16.34 25.40 0.31
CA ALA A 106 15.20 26.20 -0.18
C ALA A 106 15.39 26.72 -1.61
N LYS A 107 16.65 26.84 -2.05
CA LYS A 107 17.02 27.20 -3.42
C LYS A 107 16.65 26.14 -4.45
N ASN A 108 16.59 24.86 -4.05
CA ASN A 108 16.29 23.72 -4.91
C ASN A 108 15.63 22.59 -4.08
N PRO A 109 14.29 22.59 -3.93
CA PRO A 109 13.58 21.66 -3.08
C PRO A 109 13.66 20.17 -3.49
N PHE A 110 14.41 19.86 -4.56
CA PHE A 110 14.56 18.51 -5.11
C PHE A 110 15.99 18.21 -5.62
N SER A 111 16.99 19.09 -5.42
CA SER A 111 18.33 18.90 -5.99
C SER A 111 19.21 17.90 -5.24
N GLY A 112 18.71 17.28 -4.18
CA GLY A 112 19.54 16.53 -3.22
C GLY A 112 19.89 15.11 -3.63
N LEU A 113 19.14 14.44 -4.51
CA LEU A 113 19.29 12.98 -4.67
C LEU A 113 19.20 12.43 -6.10
N GLN A 114 18.78 13.19 -7.09
CA GLN A 114 18.75 12.78 -8.51
C GLN A 114 18.48 14.02 -9.37
N GLY A 115 18.83 14.01 -10.66
CA GLY A 115 18.64 15.16 -11.55
C GLY A 115 17.18 15.63 -11.68
N TRP A 116 16.89 16.60 -12.56
CA TRP A 116 15.52 17.08 -12.83
C TRP A 116 14.52 15.95 -13.14
N THR A 117 15.02 14.79 -13.57
CA THR A 117 14.24 13.55 -13.73
C THR A 117 14.84 12.45 -12.86
N PRO A 118 14.07 11.83 -11.94
CA PRO A 118 14.50 10.66 -11.18
C PRO A 118 15.02 9.52 -12.07
N ASP A 119 16.04 8.79 -11.62
CA ASP A 119 16.70 7.75 -12.44
C ASP A 119 15.73 6.64 -12.84
N PHE A 120 14.80 6.25 -11.96
CA PHE A 120 13.80 5.23 -12.27
C PHE A 120 12.90 5.64 -13.45
N ILE A 121 12.64 6.93 -13.65
CA ILE A 121 11.88 7.43 -14.81
C ILE A 121 12.72 7.31 -16.08
N VAL A 122 14.03 7.60 -16.00
CA VAL A 122 14.96 7.42 -17.12
C VAL A 122 15.05 5.94 -17.52
N HIS A 123 15.17 5.05 -16.53
CA HIS A 123 15.20 3.61 -16.73
C HIS A 123 13.90 3.07 -17.31
N ALA A 124 12.74 3.40 -16.71
CA ALA A 124 11.44 2.98 -17.22
C ALA A 124 11.21 3.48 -18.65
N LYS A 125 11.58 4.73 -18.97
CA LYS A 125 11.51 5.27 -20.33
C LYS A 125 12.36 4.46 -21.31
N LYS A 126 13.58 4.08 -20.91
CA LYS A 126 14.51 3.30 -21.75
C LYS A 126 13.98 1.88 -21.97
N GLU A 127 13.58 1.20 -20.91
CA GLU A 127 13.09 -0.17 -20.92
C GLU A 127 11.81 -0.31 -21.74
N LEU A 128 10.87 0.62 -21.54
CA LEU A 128 9.60 0.66 -22.26
C LEU A 128 9.69 1.37 -23.63
N ARG A 129 10.89 1.81 -24.02
CA ARG A 129 11.19 2.48 -25.30
C ARG A 129 10.26 3.68 -25.58
N LEU A 130 9.92 4.44 -24.54
CA LEU A 130 9.01 5.57 -24.64
C LEU A 130 9.71 6.79 -25.25
N LYS A 131 9.13 7.31 -26.33
CA LYS A 131 9.54 8.59 -26.93
C LYS A 131 8.87 9.76 -26.18
N LYS A 132 9.38 10.99 -26.34
CA LYS A 132 8.89 12.18 -25.60
C LYS A 132 7.43 12.52 -25.93
N ASP A 133 7.03 12.33 -27.18
CA ASP A 133 5.66 12.43 -27.69
C ASP A 133 4.75 11.34 -27.10
N LYS A 134 5.31 10.18 -26.77
CA LYS A 134 4.64 9.03 -26.15
C LYS A 134 4.83 8.97 -24.64
N LEU A 135 4.67 10.11 -23.97
CA LEU A 135 4.62 10.14 -22.51
C LEU A 135 3.15 10.12 -22.04
N PRO A 136 2.86 9.59 -20.84
CA PRO A 136 1.51 9.61 -20.27
C PRO A 136 0.85 10.99 -20.23
N SER A 137 1.65 12.06 -20.17
CA SER A 137 1.18 13.45 -20.22
C SER A 137 0.54 13.84 -21.55
N ASN A 138 0.92 13.15 -22.63
CA ASN A 138 0.56 13.47 -24.00
C ASN A 138 -0.38 12.41 -24.61
N GLU A 139 -0.30 11.16 -24.15
CA GLU A 139 -1.11 10.05 -24.65
C GLU A 139 -1.63 9.18 -23.49
N SER A 140 -2.92 9.32 -23.17
CA SER A 140 -3.54 8.63 -22.03
C SER A 140 -3.56 7.10 -22.17
N ARG A 141 -3.57 6.57 -23.40
CA ARG A 141 -3.52 5.13 -23.69
C ARG A 141 -2.25 4.47 -23.14
N ILE A 142 -1.17 5.25 -23.02
CA ILE A 142 0.10 4.78 -22.45
C ILE A 142 -0.06 4.45 -20.97
N VAL A 143 -0.93 5.15 -20.24
CA VAL A 143 -1.18 4.85 -18.82
C VAL A 143 -1.69 3.42 -18.66
N SER A 144 -2.62 2.97 -19.52
CA SER A 144 -3.11 1.57 -19.46
C SER A 144 -1.97 0.58 -19.68
N MET A 145 -1.19 0.78 -20.74
CA MET A 145 -0.03 -0.08 -21.02
C MET A 145 0.98 -0.10 -19.87
N LEU A 146 1.23 1.04 -19.22
CA LEU A 146 2.11 1.13 -18.05
C LEU A 146 1.56 0.34 -16.86
N VAL A 147 0.26 0.47 -16.58
CA VAL A 147 -0.40 -0.31 -15.53
C VAL A 147 -0.29 -1.80 -15.82
N ASP A 148 -0.49 -2.23 -17.07
CA ASP A 148 -0.37 -3.64 -17.48
C ASP A 148 1.05 -4.18 -17.28
N ARG A 149 2.07 -3.40 -17.67
CA ARG A 149 3.47 -3.76 -17.47
C ARG A 149 3.86 -3.81 -16.00
N ALA A 150 3.41 -2.83 -15.21
CA ALA A 150 3.67 -2.80 -13.77
C ALA A 150 3.00 -3.98 -13.07
N SER A 151 1.74 -4.26 -13.42
CA SER A 151 0.98 -5.41 -12.94
C SER A 151 1.71 -6.73 -13.24
N GLN A 152 2.21 -6.90 -14.46
CA GLN A 152 2.97 -8.09 -14.83
C GLN A 152 4.27 -8.20 -14.02
N GLY A 153 5.03 -7.09 -13.90
CA GLY A 153 6.27 -7.07 -13.13
C GLY A 153 6.05 -7.40 -11.64
N ILE A 154 4.96 -6.92 -11.03
CA ILE A 154 4.60 -7.23 -9.64
C ILE A 154 4.35 -8.73 -9.46
N ILE A 155 3.65 -9.37 -10.39
CA ILE A 155 3.40 -10.82 -10.36
C ILE A 155 4.70 -11.61 -10.53
N GLU A 156 5.55 -11.20 -11.47
CA GLU A 156 6.84 -11.86 -11.72
C GLU A 156 7.75 -11.75 -10.50
N GLU A 157 7.88 -10.56 -9.91
CA GLU A 157 8.67 -10.35 -8.69
C GLU A 157 8.08 -11.10 -7.49
N GLY A 158 6.77 -11.10 -7.33
CA GLY A 158 6.08 -11.86 -6.27
C GLY A 158 6.39 -13.36 -6.35
N LYS A 159 6.41 -13.94 -7.55
CA LYS A 159 6.80 -15.34 -7.75
C LYS A 159 8.25 -15.59 -7.36
N LEU A 160 9.17 -14.70 -7.75
CA LEU A 160 10.59 -14.81 -7.40
C LEU A 160 10.84 -14.69 -5.90
N ALA A 161 10.07 -13.83 -5.22
CA ALA A 161 10.14 -13.62 -3.78
C ALA A 161 9.36 -14.65 -2.94
N GLY A 162 8.64 -15.58 -3.57
CA GLY A 162 7.74 -16.50 -2.86
C GLY A 162 6.49 -15.83 -2.26
N LYS A 163 6.14 -14.62 -2.72
CA LYS A 163 5.00 -13.80 -2.27
C LYS A 163 3.92 -13.69 -3.36
N THR A 164 3.44 -14.83 -3.84
CA THR A 164 2.51 -14.92 -4.97
C THR A 164 1.14 -14.39 -4.60
N ARG A 165 0.62 -14.71 -3.41
CA ARG A 165 -0.69 -14.25 -2.92
C ARG A 165 -0.72 -12.75 -2.72
N GLU A 166 0.34 -12.18 -2.14
CA GLU A 166 0.45 -10.72 -2.01
C GLU A 166 0.45 -10.05 -3.39
N ALA A 167 1.19 -10.58 -4.35
CA ALA A 167 1.25 -10.04 -5.70
C ALA A 167 -0.09 -10.15 -6.46
N GLU A 168 -0.79 -11.29 -6.35
CA GLU A 168 -2.15 -11.49 -6.88
C GLU A 168 -3.14 -10.47 -6.29
N TRP A 169 -3.05 -10.22 -4.98
CA TRP A 169 -3.91 -9.22 -4.34
C TRP A 169 -3.62 -7.81 -4.85
N ILE A 170 -2.34 -7.45 -5.03
CA ILE A 170 -1.95 -6.14 -5.58
C ILE A 170 -2.46 -6.00 -7.03
N GLU A 171 -2.34 -7.06 -7.84
CA GLU A 171 -2.82 -7.07 -9.23
C GLU A 171 -4.33 -6.85 -9.33
N LYS A 172 -5.11 -7.56 -8.49
CA LYS A 172 -6.56 -7.37 -8.39
C LYS A 172 -6.92 -5.91 -8.09
N ASN A 173 -6.13 -5.22 -7.27
CA ASN A 173 -6.34 -3.80 -6.97
C ASN A 173 -5.91 -2.87 -8.13
N MET A 174 -4.89 -3.26 -8.91
CA MET A 174 -4.53 -2.56 -10.15
C MET A 174 -5.63 -2.64 -11.21
N GLU A 175 -6.39 -3.74 -11.27
CA GLU A 175 -7.56 -3.87 -12.17
C GLU A 175 -8.64 -2.81 -11.87
N VAL A 176 -8.85 -2.47 -10.59
CA VAL A 176 -9.78 -1.39 -10.22
C VAL A 176 -9.32 -0.04 -10.76
N LEU A 177 -8.00 0.21 -10.75
CA LEU A 177 -7.41 1.40 -11.35
C LEU A 177 -7.55 1.37 -12.88
N ARG A 178 -7.29 0.22 -13.51
CA ARG A 178 -7.47 -0.01 -14.96
C ARG A 178 -8.90 0.32 -15.39
N SER A 179 -9.89 -0.23 -14.69
CA SER A 179 -11.31 0.04 -14.91
C SER A 179 -11.68 1.51 -14.72
N SER A 180 -11.06 2.20 -13.74
CA SER A 180 -11.31 3.62 -13.49
C SER A 180 -10.72 4.54 -14.56
N LEU A 181 -9.58 4.16 -15.15
CA LEU A 181 -8.92 4.88 -16.25
C LEU A 181 -9.74 4.77 -17.55
N HIS A 182 -10.26 3.59 -17.86
CA HIS A 182 -11.09 3.37 -19.06
C HIS A 182 -12.41 4.14 -19.00
N ASN A 183 -12.99 4.29 -17.80
CA ASN A 183 -14.24 5.00 -17.59
C ASN A 183 -14.08 6.54 -17.52
N GLY A 184 -12.89 7.09 -17.78
CA GLY A 184 -12.66 8.53 -17.83
C GLY A 184 -12.84 9.27 -16.50
N LYS A 185 -12.99 8.56 -15.37
CA LYS A 185 -13.20 9.17 -14.04
C LYS A 185 -11.94 9.84 -13.47
N PHE A 186 -10.79 9.63 -14.10
CA PHE A 186 -9.53 10.34 -13.85
C PHE A 186 -9.34 11.49 -14.85
N PHE A 187 -10.32 12.40 -14.99
CA PHE A 187 -10.07 13.68 -15.65
C PHE A 187 -9.80 14.77 -14.62
N ILE A 188 -8.55 15.19 -14.64
CA ILE A 188 -7.94 16.34 -13.97
C ILE A 188 -8.90 17.54 -14.05
N GLN A 189 -9.30 18.08 -12.89
CA GLN A 189 -9.63 19.51 -12.77
C GLN A 189 -8.40 20.28 -13.26
N LYS A 190 -8.33 20.55 -14.57
CA LYS A 190 -7.43 21.58 -15.07
C LYS A 190 -7.98 22.87 -14.49
N ASN A 191 -7.29 23.39 -13.49
CA ASN A 191 -7.45 24.76 -13.00
C ASN A 191 -7.60 25.70 -14.21
N GLN A 192 -8.83 26.09 -14.52
CA GLN A 192 -9.11 27.31 -15.27
C GLN A 192 -8.80 28.48 -14.33
N ARG A 193 -7.51 28.71 -14.07
CA ARG A 193 -6.99 29.97 -13.55
C ARG A 193 -5.85 30.35 -14.47
N ASN A 194 -6.20 31.07 -15.53
CA ASN A 194 -5.35 32.02 -16.26
C ASN A 194 -6.16 32.52 -17.47
N ASN A 195 -7.18 33.32 -17.18
CA ASN A 195 -7.64 34.40 -18.04
C ASN A 195 -7.88 35.58 -17.08
N GLU A 196 -7.52 36.79 -17.52
CA GLU A 196 -7.47 38.07 -16.79
C GLU A 196 -6.12 38.40 -16.13
N ILE A 197 -5.09 38.57 -16.96
CA ILE A 197 -4.13 39.66 -16.74
C ILE A 197 -4.69 40.87 -17.50
N ASN A 198 -5.32 41.77 -16.76
CA ASN A 198 -5.67 43.11 -17.24
C ASN A 198 -4.38 43.90 -17.47
N TRP A 199 -4.15 44.34 -18.71
CA TRP A 199 -3.25 45.45 -18.98
C TRP A 199 -4.04 46.75 -18.85
N GLN A 200 -3.83 47.45 -17.73
CA GLN A 200 -4.00 48.89 -17.63
C GLN A 200 -2.69 49.49 -17.15
#